data_AF-A0A293LBW7-F1
#
_entry.id   AF-A0A293LBW7-F1
#
_cell.length_a   1.000
_cell.length_b   1.000
_cell.length_c   1.000
_cell.angle_alpha   90.00
_cell.angle_beta   90.00
_cell.angle_gamma   90.00
#
_symmetry.space_group_name_H-M   'P 1'
#
loop_
_entity.id
_entity.type
_entity.pdbx_description
1 polymer ?
#
loop_
_entity_poly.entity_id
_entity_poly.type
_entity_poly.pdbx_seq_one_letter_code
_entity_poly.pdbx_strand_id
1 'polypeptide(L)'
;MLLTYYMWIKAVKTGAVSWAALCGLAYFYMVSSWGGYVFLINLIPLHVLVLMATGRFSHRIYTAYSTLYVLGTLLSMQISFVGFQPVQSSEHMAALGVFGLCQLLPSWWPSGECSPF
;
A
#
# COMPACT_ATOMS: atom_id res chain seq x y z
N MET A 1 -9.74 -7.90 -8.11
CA MET A 1 -10.10 -7.30 -6.80
C MET A 1 -9.94 -8.25 -5.62
N LEU A 2 -10.69 -9.36 -5.55
CA LEU A 2 -10.59 -10.31 -4.42
C LEU A 2 -9.17 -10.87 -4.23
N LEU A 3 -8.48 -11.21 -5.33
CA LEU A 3 -7.09 -11.67 -5.29
C LEU A 3 -6.15 -10.65 -4.63
N THR A 4 -6.30 -9.37 -4.99
CA THR A 4 -5.51 -8.26 -4.43
C THR A 4 -5.74 -8.13 -2.93
N TYR A 5 -6.99 -8.22 -2.46
CA TYR A 5 -7.28 -8.18 -1.02
C TYR A 5 -6.75 -9.40 -0.28
N TYR A 6 -6.88 -10.59 -0.86
CA TYR A 6 -6.33 -11.82 -0.28
C TYR A 6 -4.81 -11.70 -0.10
N MET A 7 -4.10 -11.25 -1.14
CA MET A 7 -2.66 -11.06 -1.08
C MET A 7 -2.24 -9.94 -0.13
N TRP A 8 -3.01 -8.86 -0.05
CA TRP A 8 -2.79 -7.79 0.92
C TRP A 8 -2.89 -8.30 2.36
N ILE A 9 -3.99 -8.97 2.72
CA ILE A 9 -4.19 -9.52 4.07
C ILE A 9 -3.07 -10.51 4.40
N LYS A 10 -2.69 -11.36 3.43
CA LYS A 10 -1.59 -12.31 3.60
C LYS A 10 -0.25 -11.59 3.80
N ALA A 11 0.03 -10.53 3.04
CA ALA A 11 1.25 -9.73 3.18
C ALA A 11 1.32 -9.06 4.55
N VAL A 12 0.23 -8.47 5.04
CA VAL A 12 0.16 -7.84 6.37
C VAL A 12 0.36 -8.85 7.51
N LYS A 13 -0.25 -10.05 7.40
CA LYS A 13 -0.09 -11.09 8.43
C LYS A 13 1.31 -11.70 8.45
N THR A 14 1.93 -11.87 7.29
CA THR A 14 3.24 -12.54 7.17
C THR A 14 4.42 -11.55 7.33
N GLY A 15 4.26 -10.29 6.90
CA GLY A 15 5.32 -9.29 6.87
C GLY A 15 6.40 -9.53 5.79
N ALA A 16 6.17 -10.46 4.87
CA ALA A 16 7.14 -10.82 3.84
C ALA A 16 6.95 -9.99 2.56
N VAL A 17 8.05 -9.42 2.07
CA VAL A 17 8.11 -8.56 0.87
C VAL A 17 7.64 -9.29 -0.39
N SER A 18 7.87 -10.60 -0.50
CA SER A 18 7.43 -11.41 -1.64
C SER A 18 5.90 -11.40 -1.81
N TRP A 19 5.14 -11.47 -0.72
CA TRP A 19 3.68 -11.41 -0.75
C TRP A 19 3.18 -10.01 -1.11
N ALA A 20 3.88 -8.97 -0.65
CA ALA A 20 3.55 -7.59 -1.01
C ALA A 20 3.85 -7.28 -2.49
N ALA A 21 4.94 -7.83 -3.04
CA ALA A 21 5.26 -7.75 -4.46
C ALA A 21 4.22 -8.47 -5.33
N LEU A 22 3.80 -9.68 -4.93
CA LEU A 22 2.70 -10.39 -5.57
C LEU A 22 1.37 -9.61 -5.48
N CYS A 23 1.13 -8.92 -4.36
CA CYS A 23 -0.02 -8.03 -4.22
C CYS A 23 0.06 -6.84 -5.19
N GLY A 24 1.24 -6.26 -5.39
CA GLY A 24 1.49 -5.20 -6.38
C GLY A 24 1.24 -5.68 -7.82
N LEU A 25 1.65 -6.90 -8.16
CA LEU A 25 1.34 -7.52 -9.46
C LEU A 25 -0.17 -7.78 -9.63
N ALA A 26 -0.84 -8.27 -8.58
CA ALA A 26 -2.29 -8.46 -8.59
C ALA A 26 -3.04 -7.11 -8.69
N TYR A 27 -2.48 -6.03 -8.13
CA TYR A 27 -3.00 -4.67 -8.30
C TYR A 27 -2.82 -4.19 -9.74
N PHE A 28 -1.63 -4.37 -10.34
CA PHE A 28 -1.36 -4.05 -11.75
C PHE A 28 -2.35 -4.75 -12.69
N TYR A 29 -2.60 -6.05 -12.48
CA TYR A 29 -3.61 -6.78 -13.24
C TYR A 29 -4.99 -6.12 -13.11
N MET A 30 -5.36 -5.68 -11.90
CA MET A 30 -6.62 -4.97 -11.68
C MET A 30 -6.71 -3.69 -12.50
N VAL A 31 -5.67 -2.85 -12.45
CA VAL A 31 -5.58 -1.58 -13.19
C VAL A 31 -5.76 -1.81 -14.70
N SER A 32 -5.17 -2.88 -15.23
CA SER A 32 -5.31 -3.23 -16.66
C SER A 32 -6.70 -3.79 -17.03
N SER A 33 -7.37 -4.45 -16.08
CA SER A 33 -8.65 -5.13 -16.33
C SER A 33 -9.88 -4.25 -16.12
N TRP A 34 -9.83 -3.29 -15.19
CA TRP A 34 -10.99 -2.48 -14.81
C TRP A 34 -10.58 -1.18 -14.11
N GLY A 35 -11.23 -0.07 -14.46
CA GLY A 35 -11.02 1.26 -13.86
C GLY A 35 -11.35 1.37 -12.36
N GLY A 36 -11.93 0.34 -11.73
CA GLY A 36 -12.21 0.31 -10.30
C GLY A 36 -10.96 0.27 -9.39
N TYR A 37 -9.74 0.36 -9.92
CA TYR A 37 -8.51 0.27 -9.12
C TYR A 37 -8.37 1.44 -8.15
N VAL A 38 -9.04 2.56 -8.45
CA VAL A 38 -9.17 3.74 -7.58
C VAL A 38 -9.75 3.36 -6.21
N PHE A 39 -10.66 2.39 -6.16
CA PHE A 39 -11.21 1.92 -4.90
C PHE A 39 -10.16 1.17 -4.06
N LEU A 40 -9.33 0.33 -4.71
CA LEU A 40 -8.27 -0.42 -4.04
C LEU A 40 -7.19 0.50 -3.46
N ILE A 41 -6.73 1.47 -4.25
CA ILE A 41 -5.67 2.39 -3.86
C ILE A 41 -6.10 3.37 -2.78
N ASN A 42 -7.40 3.55 -2.53
CA ASN A 42 -7.92 4.34 -1.40
C ASN A 42 -8.21 3.49 -0.16
N LEU A 43 -8.72 2.26 -0.34
CA LEU A 43 -9.09 1.40 0.79
C LEU A 43 -7.86 0.83 1.51
N ILE A 44 -6.78 0.51 0.79
CA ILE A 44 -5.54 0.00 1.38
C ILE A 44 -4.88 1.04 2.30
N PRO A 45 -4.64 2.30 1.89
CA PRO A 45 -4.14 3.34 2.78
C PRO A 45 -5.08 3.65 3.93
N LEU A 46 -6.40 3.65 3.70
CA LEU A 46 -7.37 3.86 4.77
C LEU A 46 -7.27 2.78 5.84
N HIS A 47 -7.10 1.52 5.44
CA HIS A 47 -6.83 0.42 6.38
C HIS A 47 -5.55 0.65 7.19
N VAL A 48 -4.47 1.10 6.55
CA VAL A 48 -3.20 1.43 7.24
C VAL A 48 -3.37 2.62 8.19
N LEU A 49 -4.12 3.65 7.78
CA LEU A 49 -4.41 4.81 8.62
C LEU A 49 -5.21 4.42 9.87
N VAL A 50 -6.23 3.56 9.73
CA VAL A 50 -6.97 3.03 10.88
C VAL A 50 -6.06 2.22 11.82
N LEU A 51 -5.13 1.43 11.28
CA LEU A 51 -4.14 0.70 12.08
C LEU A 51 -3.20 1.65 12.83
N MET A 52 -2.81 2.78 12.24
CA MET A 52 -2.04 3.83 12.91
C MET A 52 -2.86 4.50 14.01
N ALA A 53 -4.10 4.90 13.73
CA ALA A 53 -4.98 5.58 14.68
C ALA A 53 -5.31 4.69 15.90
N THR A 54 -5.38 3.38 15.71
CA THR A 54 -5.60 2.40 16.79
C THR A 54 -4.31 1.99 17.52
N GLY A 55 -3.15 2.55 17.16
CA GLY A 55 -1.86 2.24 17.77
C GLY A 55 -1.31 0.85 17.47
N ARG A 56 -1.90 0.12 16.51
CA ARG A 56 -1.47 -1.24 16.11
C ARG A 56 -0.51 -1.24 14.93
N PHE A 57 0.29 -0.19 14.79
CA PHE A 57 1.28 -0.09 13.74
C PHE A 57 2.51 -0.95 14.05
N SER A 58 2.91 -1.79 13.10
CA SER A 58 4.04 -2.71 13.22
C SER A 58 4.91 -2.64 11.98
N HIS A 59 6.19 -3.00 12.12
CA HIS A 59 7.16 -3.02 11.02
C HIS A 59 6.69 -3.88 9.81
N ARG A 60 5.89 -4.92 10.08
CA ARG A 60 5.29 -5.77 9.04
C ARG A 60 4.32 -5.01 8.13
N ILE A 61 3.54 -4.08 8.70
CA ILE A 61 2.59 -3.25 7.95
C ILE A 61 3.36 -2.20 7.15
N TYR A 62 4.38 -1.58 7.75
CA TYR A 62 5.26 -0.61 7.07
C TYR A 62 5.90 -1.22 5.81
N THR A 63 6.54 -2.38 5.96
CA THR A 63 7.20 -3.08 4.84
C THR A 63 6.22 -3.54 3.77
N ALA A 64 5.05 -4.07 4.15
CA ALA A 64 4.02 -4.48 3.19
C ALA A 64 3.41 -3.30 2.42
N TYR A 65 3.09 -2.19 3.10
CA TYR A 65 2.50 -1.01 2.47
C TYR A 65 3.49 -0.31 1.54
N SER A 66 4.72 -0.09 2.00
CA SER A 66 5.75 0.61 1.22
C SER A 66 6.07 -0.12 -0.09
N THR A 67 6.25 -1.43 -0.02
CA THR A 67 6.52 -2.26 -1.21
C THR A 67 5.34 -2.32 -2.16
N LEU A 68 4.11 -2.46 -1.66
CA LEU A 68 2.90 -2.39 -2.49
C LEU A 68 2.76 -1.03 -3.17
N TYR A 69 2.99 0.05 -2.44
CA TYR A 69 2.82 1.41 -2.94
C TYR A 69 3.84 1.72 -4.05
N VAL A 70 5.12 1.42 -3.82
CA VAL A 70 6.19 1.66 -4.82
C VAL A 70 5.98 0.79 -6.06
N LEU A 71 5.81 -0.52 -5.88
CA LEU A 71 5.64 -1.44 -7.02
C LEU A 71 4.32 -1.18 -7.76
N GLY A 72 3.22 -1.02 -7.03
CA GLY A 72 1.91 -0.79 -7.61
C GLY A 72 1.83 0.51 -8.40
N THR A 73 2.48 1.58 -7.93
CA THR A 73 2.54 2.87 -8.62
C THR A 73 3.45 2.83 -9.84
N LEU A 74 4.65 2.22 -9.73
CA LEU A 74 5.55 2.07 -10.87
C LEU A 74 4.94 1.21 -11.98
N LEU A 75 4.29 0.11 -11.62
CA LEU A 75 3.64 -0.78 -12.57
C LEU A 75 2.41 -0.12 -13.21
N SER A 76 1.60 0.62 -12.45
CA SER A 76 0.41 1.28 -13.01
C SER A 76 0.76 2.37 -14.04
N MET A 77 1.87 3.08 -13.85
CA MET A 77 2.38 4.07 -14.81
C MET A 77 2.77 3.46 -16.17
N GLN A 78 3.08 2.16 -16.23
CA GLN A 78 3.45 1.50 -17.49
C GLN A 78 2.27 1.35 -18.45
N ILE A 79 1.03 1.49 -17.99
CA ILE A 79 -0.16 1.37 -18.81
C ILE A 79 -0.42 2.74 -19.47
N SER A 80 -0.34 2.79 -20.81
CA SER A 80 -0.53 4.03 -21.59
C SER A 80 -1.89 4.70 -21.37
N PHE A 81 -2.90 3.95 -20.91
CA PHE A 81 -4.22 4.47 -20.55
C PHE A 81 -4.22 5.25 -19.22
N VAL A 82 -3.31 4.92 -18.29
CA VAL A 82 -3.23 5.53 -16.95
C VAL A 82 -2.21 6.67 -16.92
N GLY A 83 -1.10 6.52 -17.64
CA GLY A 83 -0.07 7.56 -17.77
C GLY A 83 0.36 8.15 -16.43
N PHE A 84 0.20 9.46 -16.26
CA PHE A 84 0.56 10.20 -15.04
C PHE A 84 -0.62 10.51 -14.11
N GLN A 85 -1.80 9.92 -14.34
CA GLN A 85 -2.95 10.10 -13.44
C GLN A 85 -2.67 9.74 -11.97
N PRO A 86 -1.85 8.72 -11.63
CA PRO A 86 -1.53 8.41 -10.24
C PRO A 86 -0.80 9.52 -9.48
N VAL A 87 -0.18 10.47 -10.20
CA VAL A 87 0.57 11.59 -9.62
C VAL A 87 -0.21 12.90 -9.70
N GLN A 88 -1.01 13.08 -10.74
CA GLN A 88 -1.73 14.33 -11.00
C GLN A 88 -3.15 14.35 -10.45
N SER A 89 -3.76 13.19 -10.20
CA SER A 89 -5.16 13.09 -9.79
C SER A 89 -5.32 13.00 -8.28
N SER A 90 -6.29 13.74 -7.74
CA SER A 90 -6.59 13.84 -6.30
C SER A 90 -7.02 12.50 -5.67
N GLU A 91 -7.53 11.59 -6.49
CA GLU A 91 -7.95 10.23 -6.15
C GLU A 91 -6.80 9.31 -5.67
N HIS A 92 -5.54 9.69 -5.90
CA HIS A 92 -4.36 8.91 -5.45
C HIS A 92 -3.58 9.62 -4.33
N MET A 93 -3.98 10.84 -3.95
CA MET A 93 -3.29 11.62 -2.93
C MET A 93 -3.38 11.01 -1.53
N ALA A 94 -4.45 10.26 -1.23
CA ALA A 94 -4.56 9.55 0.04
C ALA A 94 -3.44 8.51 0.21
N ALA A 95 -3.07 7.80 -0.86
CA ALA A 95 -1.99 6.82 -0.83
C ALA A 95 -0.62 7.49 -0.65
N LEU A 96 -0.37 8.61 -1.34
CA LEU A 96 0.82 9.45 -1.14
C LEU A 96 0.92 9.98 0.29
N GLY A 97 -0.18 10.51 0.83
CA GLY A 97 -0.22 11.08 2.17
C GLY A 97 0.07 10.04 3.25
N VAL A 98 -0.55 8.87 3.17
CA VAL A 98 -0.31 7.75 4.10
C VAL A 98 1.10 7.18 3.92
N PHE A 99 1.67 7.19 2.71
CA PHE A 99 3.05 6.78 2.48
C PHE A 99 4.06 7.74 3.12
N GLY A 100 3.87 9.05 2.94
CA GLY A 100 4.67 10.07 3.63
C GLY A 100 4.54 9.95 5.16
N LEU A 101 3.32 9.72 5.66
CA LEU A 101 3.09 9.51 7.08
C LEU A 101 3.78 8.23 7.59
N CYS A 102 3.71 7.13 6.84
CA CYS A 102 4.43 5.89 7.10
C CYS A 102 5.95 6.08 7.18
N GLN A 103 6.53 7.02 6.43
CA GLN A 103 7.97 7.30 6.44
C GLN A 103 8.39 8.22 7.59
N LEU A 104 7.50 9.12 8.02
CA LEU A 104 7.73 10.04 9.15
C LEU A 104 7.45 9.37 10.51
N LEU A 105 6.51 8.44 10.59
CA LEU A 105 6.17 7.78 11.86
C LEU A 105 7.35 7.02 12.50
N PRO A 106 8.18 6.25 11.78
CA PRO A 106 9.34 5.58 12.35
C PRO A 106 10.39 6.52 12.97
N SER A 107 10.46 7.79 12.53
CA SER A 107 11.38 8.77 13.12
C SER A 107 10.80 9.48 14.36
N TRP A 108 9.49 9.42 14.56
CA TRP A 108 8.79 10.06 15.68
C TRP A 108 8.24 9.08 16.74
N TRP A 109 8.07 7.80 16.39
CA TRP A 109 7.50 6.80 17.29
C TRP A 109 8.58 6.29 18.27
N PRO A 110 8.38 6.42 19.60
CA PRO A 110 9.32 5.93 20.58
C PRO A 110 9.57 4.44 20.36
N SER A 111 10.84 4.10 20.20
CA SER A 111 11.40 2.78 19.97
C SER A 111 11.24 1.84 21.18
N GLY A 112 10.01 1.67 21.68
CA GLY A 112 9.68 0.85 22.85
C GLY A 112 9.01 -0.50 22.56
N GLU A 113 8.24 -0.64 21.48
CA GLU A 113 7.37 -1.82 21.27
C GLU A 113 7.50 -2.54 19.92
N CYS A 114 8.34 -2.07 19.01
CA CYS A 114 8.68 -2.85 17.80
C CYS A 114 9.75 -3.88 18.13
N SER A 115 9.35 -4.99 18.75
CA SER A 115 10.19 -6.18 18.88
C SER A 115 10.71 -6.62 17.50
N PRO A 116 12.02 -6.84 17.33
CA PRO A 116 12.62 -7.18 16.05
C PRO A 116 12.49 -8.69 15.77
N PHE A 117 11.29 -9.28 15.76
CA PHE A 117 11.08 -10.68 15.34
C PHE A 117 9.69 -10.91 14.71
#